data_AF-A0A1G6ILV2-F1
#
_entry.id   AF-A0A1G6ILV2-F1
#
_cell.length_a   1.000
_cell.length_b   1.000
_cell.length_c   1.000
_cell.angle_alpha   90.00
_cell.angle_beta   90.00
_cell.angle_gamma   90.00
#
_symmetry.space_group_name_H-M   'P 1'
#
loop_
_entity.id
_entity.type
_entity.pdbx_description
1 polymer ?
#
loop_
_entity_poly.entity_id
_entity_poly.type
_entity_poly.pdbx_seq_one_letter_code
_entity_poly.pdbx_strand_id
1 'polypeptide(L)'
;MKHDPVRPTYYMGTIETLAYMEDKMSAEAFEGFLAGNVIKYISRYKHKNGVEDLRKCQVYLAKLIEQKGGQRTMNKKIERVQQFLETTIKVQHEQLYKNGFKKECELDHMDGFMLGQLELAREILRRLEKEETK
;
A
#
# COMPACT_ATOMS: atom_id res chain seq x y z
N MET A 1 -5.21 42.07 -4.62
CA MET A 1 -4.68 40.72 -4.34
C MET A 1 -3.86 40.27 -5.54
N LYS A 2 -2.63 39.80 -5.32
CA LYS A 2 -1.76 39.33 -6.42
C LYS A 2 -2.33 38.05 -7.01
N HIS A 3 -2.43 37.99 -8.34
CA HIS A 3 -2.83 36.81 -9.09
C HIS A 3 -1.75 35.73 -8.90
N ASP A 4 -2.05 34.66 -8.17
CA ASP A 4 -1.19 33.47 -8.12
C ASP A 4 -1.59 32.57 -9.31
N PRO A 5 -0.76 32.45 -10.35
CA PRO A 5 -1.10 31.65 -11.52
C PRO A 5 -1.08 30.13 -11.23
N VAL A 6 -0.41 29.73 -10.14
CA VAL A 6 -0.44 28.35 -9.66
C VAL A 6 -1.75 28.06 -8.95
N ARG A 7 -2.28 29.03 -8.19
CA ARG A 7 -3.56 28.95 -7.45
C ARG A 7 -4.49 30.13 -7.81
N PRO A 8 -5.28 30.01 -8.90
CA PRO A 8 -6.24 31.04 -9.28
C PRO A 8 -7.18 31.39 -8.11
N THR A 9 -7.55 32.66 -7.98
CA THR A 9 -8.31 33.21 -6.85
C THR A 9 -9.68 32.57 -6.63
N TYR A 10 -10.26 31.91 -7.64
CA TYR A 10 -11.54 31.20 -7.49
C TYR A 10 -11.43 29.88 -6.69
N TYR A 11 -10.22 29.39 -6.42
CA TYR A 11 -9.97 28.19 -5.60
C TYR A 11 -9.74 28.50 -4.11
N MET A 12 -9.96 29.74 -3.64
CA MET A 12 -9.60 30.18 -2.29
C MET A 12 -10.61 29.81 -1.18
N GLY A 13 -11.71 29.11 -1.49
CA GLY A 13 -12.87 29.03 -0.58
C GLY A 13 -13.41 27.65 -0.19
N THR A 14 -12.90 26.54 -0.71
CA THR A 14 -13.58 25.25 -0.54
C THR A 14 -12.57 24.13 -0.64
N ILE A 15 -12.67 23.14 0.26
CA ILE A 15 -11.94 21.86 0.30
C ILE A 15 -11.02 21.67 -0.92
N GLU A 16 -9.70 21.64 -0.71
CA GLU A 16 -8.74 21.44 -1.80
C GLU A 16 -9.22 20.26 -2.66
N THR A 17 -9.46 20.50 -3.96
CA THR A 17 -10.08 19.50 -4.85
C THR A 17 -9.36 18.15 -4.77
N LEU A 18 -8.05 18.17 -4.51
CA LEU A 18 -7.24 16.99 -4.27
C LEU A 18 -7.69 16.18 -3.04
N ALA A 19 -7.91 16.84 -1.89
CA ALA A 19 -8.39 16.22 -0.66
C ALA A 19 -9.82 15.69 -0.80
N TYR A 20 -10.69 16.41 -1.52
CA TYR A 20 -12.03 15.91 -1.83
C TYR A 20 -11.98 14.64 -2.69
N MET A 21 -11.11 14.59 -3.71
CA MET A 21 -10.95 13.39 -4.52
C MET A 21 -10.35 12.23 -3.73
N GLU A 22 -9.40 12.50 -2.83
CA GLU A 22 -8.81 11.50 -1.93
C GLU A 22 -9.87 10.86 -1.02
N ASP A 23 -10.82 11.65 -0.50
CA ASP A 23 -11.92 11.18 0.34
C ASP A 23 -13.01 10.40 -0.43
N LYS A 24 -13.20 10.69 -1.72
CA LYS A 24 -14.30 10.13 -2.51
C LYS A 24 -13.93 8.97 -3.42
N MET A 25 -12.64 8.73 -3.63
CA MET A 25 -12.16 7.69 -4.55
C MET A 25 -11.60 6.50 -3.78
N SER A 26 -11.65 5.30 -4.38
CA SER A 26 -10.83 4.19 -3.91
C SER A 26 -9.35 4.53 -4.06
N ALA A 27 -8.48 3.85 -3.31
CA ALA A 27 -7.03 4.06 -3.40
C ALA A 27 -6.50 3.91 -4.84
N GLU A 28 -7.00 2.91 -5.58
CA GLU A 28 -6.64 2.66 -6.98
C GLU A 28 -7.15 3.78 -7.92
N ALA A 29 -8.40 4.22 -7.74
CA ALA A 29 -8.95 5.30 -8.55
C ALA A 29 -8.24 6.65 -8.28
N PHE A 30 -7.91 6.92 -7.02
CA PHE A 30 -7.14 8.11 -6.63
C PHE A 30 -5.72 8.06 -7.21
N GLU A 31 -5.06 6.91 -7.16
CA GLU A 31 -3.76 6.70 -7.80
C GLU A 31 -3.82 7.00 -9.32
N GLY A 32 -4.83 6.45 -10.01
CA GLY A 32 -5.07 6.72 -11.43
C GLY A 32 -5.32 8.20 -11.71
N PHE A 33 -6.07 8.88 -10.84
CA PHE A 33 -6.27 10.32 -10.92
C PHE A 33 -4.97 11.11 -10.79
N LEU A 34 -4.11 10.78 -9.83
CA LEU A 34 -2.80 11.42 -9.65
C LEU A 34 -1.91 11.19 -10.88
N ALA A 35 -1.79 9.94 -11.34
CA ALA A 35 -0.99 9.56 -12.50
C ALA A 35 -1.47 10.26 -13.80
N GLY A 36 -2.78 10.29 -14.03
CA GLY A 36 -3.38 11.00 -15.16
C GLY A 36 -3.07 12.50 -15.14
N ASN A 37 -3.10 13.13 -13.96
CA ASN A 37 -2.71 14.54 -13.84
C ASN A 37 -1.23 14.78 -14.11
N VAL A 38 -0.33 13.88 -13.64
CA VAL A 38 1.10 13.94 -13.99
C VAL A 38 1.28 13.91 -15.51
N ILE A 39 0.67 12.93 -16.19
CA ILE A 39 0.72 12.81 -17.66
C ILE A 39 0.17 14.07 -18.34
N LYS A 40 -0.97 14.58 -17.87
CA LYS A 40 -1.59 15.79 -18.40
C LYS A 40 -0.68 17.01 -18.31
N TYR A 41 -0.04 17.24 -17.17
CA TYR A 41 0.80 18.42 -17.00
C TYR A 41 2.18 18.29 -17.67
N ILE A 42 2.78 17.09 -17.65
CA ILE A 42 4.06 16.85 -18.34
C ILE A 42 3.93 16.84 -19.87
N SER A 43 2.77 16.50 -20.43
CA SER A 43 2.54 16.61 -21.88
C SER A 43 2.27 18.04 -22.34
N ARG A 44 1.74 18.89 -21.44
CA ARG A 44 1.23 20.22 -21.78
C ARG A 44 2.24 21.35 -21.60
N TYR A 45 3.25 21.19 -20.75
CA TYR A 45 4.13 22.30 -20.34
C TYR A 45 4.80 23.00 -21.53
N LYS A 46 5.23 22.26 -22.56
CA LYS A 46 5.91 22.84 -23.74
C LYS A 46 5.01 23.74 -24.58
N HIS A 47 3.69 23.58 -24.48
CA HIS A 47 2.73 24.16 -25.43
C HIS A 47 1.64 25.03 -24.79
N LYS A 48 1.57 25.10 -23.44
CA LYS A 48 0.54 25.90 -22.75
C LYS A 48 1.10 26.80 -21.66
N ASN A 49 1.36 26.27 -20.45
CA ASN A 49 1.64 27.09 -19.28
C ASN A 49 3.09 26.95 -18.77
N GLY A 50 3.97 26.29 -19.52
CA GLY A 50 5.40 26.21 -19.18
C GLY A 50 5.64 25.68 -17.76
N VAL A 51 6.42 26.44 -17.01
CA VAL A 51 6.85 26.10 -15.64
C VAL A 51 5.67 25.90 -14.68
N GLU A 52 4.53 26.54 -14.89
CA GLU A 52 3.35 26.36 -14.02
C GLU A 52 2.77 24.95 -14.11
N ASP A 53 2.78 24.36 -15.32
CA ASP A 53 2.38 22.97 -15.49
C ASP A 53 3.42 22.03 -14.85
N LEU A 54 4.71 22.35 -14.94
CA LEU A 54 5.74 21.57 -14.23
C LEU A 54 5.56 21.61 -12.70
N ARG A 55 5.19 22.78 -12.13
CA ARG A 55 4.87 22.89 -10.69
C ARG A 55 3.64 22.06 -10.32
N LYS A 56 2.59 22.07 -11.15
CA LYS A 56 1.41 21.22 -10.93
C LYS A 56 1.78 19.75 -11.02
N CYS A 57 2.56 19.35 -12.02
CA CYS A 57 3.09 18.00 -12.16
C CYS A 57 3.86 17.56 -10.90
N GLN A 58 4.70 18.42 -10.34
CA GLN A 58 5.45 18.15 -9.12
C GLN A 58 4.53 17.86 -7.92
N VAL A 59 3.45 18.63 -7.76
CA VAL A 59 2.47 18.41 -6.67
C VAL A 59 1.81 17.04 -6.78
N TYR A 60 1.30 16.67 -7.97
CA TYR A 60 0.65 15.38 -8.17
C TYR A 60 1.63 14.21 -8.03
N LEU A 61 2.87 14.37 -8.53
CA LEU A 61 3.91 13.36 -8.40
C LEU A 61 4.33 13.14 -6.94
N ALA A 62 4.49 14.22 -6.17
CA ALA A 62 4.83 14.14 -4.74
C ALA A 62 3.75 13.38 -3.95
N LYS A 63 2.47 13.68 -4.20
CA LYS A 63 1.34 12.98 -3.57
C LYS A 63 1.28 11.50 -3.95
N LEU A 64 1.57 11.17 -5.21
CA LEU A 64 1.64 9.79 -5.68
C LEU A 64 2.78 9.01 -5.00
N ILE A 65 3.94 9.65 -4.83
CA ILE A 65 5.07 9.07 -4.08
C ILE A 65 4.71 8.86 -2.62
N GLU A 66 4.03 9.81 -1.98
CA GLU A 66 3.55 9.68 -0.60
C GLU A 66 2.63 8.45 -0.44
N GLN A 67 1.65 8.30 -1.33
CA GLN A 67 0.71 7.17 -1.34
C GLN A 67 1.45 5.82 -1.49
N LYS A 68 2.46 5.76 -2.38
CA LYS A 68 3.28 4.54 -2.56
C LYS A 68 4.29 4.31 -1.42
N GLY A 69 4.83 5.38 -0.85
CA GLY A 69 5.78 5.34 0.26
C GLY A 69 5.16 4.81 1.55
N GLY A 70 3.90 5.15 1.80
CA GLY A 70 3.08 4.56 2.87
C GLY A 70 2.91 3.06 2.67
N GLN A 71 2.51 2.63 1.46
CA GLN A 71 2.35 1.21 1.13
C GLN A 71 3.66 0.43 1.26
N ARG A 72 4.79 0.99 0.79
CA ARG A 72 6.10 0.34 0.90
C ARG A 72 6.49 0.11 2.37
N THR A 73 6.13 1.01 3.26
CA THR A 73 6.44 0.90 4.69
C THR A 73 5.58 -0.16 5.37
N MET A 74 4.30 -0.25 5.02
CA MET A 74 3.41 -1.32 5.49
C MET A 74 3.81 -2.69 4.94
N ASN A 75 4.12 -2.80 3.64
CA ASN A 75 4.61 -4.04 3.04
C ASN A 75 5.88 -4.54 3.74
N LYS A 76 6.82 -3.64 4.06
CA LYS A 76 8.01 -3.99 4.86
C LYS A 76 7.68 -4.47 6.27
N LYS A 77 6.62 -3.95 6.91
CA LYS A 77 6.17 -4.41 8.24
C LYS A 77 5.56 -5.81 8.13
N ILE A 78 4.71 -6.03 7.12
CA ILE A 78 4.08 -7.32 6.84
C ILE A 78 5.16 -8.38 6.56
N GLU A 79 6.13 -8.08 5.71
CA GLU A 79 7.25 -8.99 5.41
C GLU A 79 8.03 -9.39 6.67
N ARG A 80 8.30 -8.45 7.58
CA ARG A 80 8.97 -8.78 8.86
C ARG A 80 8.13 -9.70 9.73
N VAL A 81 6.82 -9.48 9.78
CA VAL A 81 5.91 -10.34 10.56
C VAL A 81 5.83 -11.74 9.93
N GLN A 82 5.74 -11.84 8.61
CA GLN A 82 5.77 -13.11 7.89
C GLN A 82 7.08 -13.86 8.15
N GLN A 83 8.22 -13.18 8.05
CA GLN A 83 9.53 -13.78 8.29
C GLN A 83 9.70 -14.25 9.74
N PHE A 84 9.16 -13.50 10.71
CA PHE A 84 9.15 -13.88 12.11
C PHE A 84 8.31 -15.15 12.34
N LEU A 85 7.11 -15.22 11.75
CA LEU A 85 6.23 -16.39 11.85
C LEU A 85 6.89 -17.63 11.24
N GLU A 86 7.47 -17.52 10.04
CA GLU A 86 8.18 -18.63 9.40
C GLU A 86 9.37 -19.14 10.23
N THR A 87 10.14 -18.22 10.81
CA THR A 87 11.27 -18.57 11.67
C THR A 87 10.81 -19.29 12.93
N THR A 88 9.72 -18.80 13.54
CA THR A 88 9.13 -19.40 14.75
C THR A 88 8.64 -20.82 14.48
N ILE A 89 7.91 -21.03 13.38
CA ILE A 89 7.43 -22.35 12.95
C ILE A 89 8.61 -23.31 12.73
N LYS A 90 9.69 -22.85 12.07
CA LYS A 90 10.90 -23.67 11.84
C LYS A 90 11.57 -24.09 13.15
N VAL A 91 11.73 -23.18 14.11
CA VAL A 91 12.34 -23.47 15.41
C VAL A 91 11.50 -24.48 16.20
N GLN A 92 10.18 -24.30 16.22
CA GLN A 92 9.25 -25.23 16.88
C GLN A 92 9.38 -26.65 16.28
N HIS A 93 9.42 -26.73 14.95
CA HIS A 93 9.59 -27.99 14.23
C HIS A 93 10.94 -28.65 14.55
N GLU A 94 12.05 -27.90 14.54
CA GLU A 94 13.38 -28.45 14.85
C GLU A 94 13.51 -28.96 16.30
N GLN A 95 12.89 -28.26 17.26
CA GLN A 95 12.82 -28.72 18.66
C GLN A 95 12.04 -30.03 18.81
N LEU A 96 10.95 -30.20 18.05
CA LEU A 96 10.18 -31.45 18.03
C LEU A 96 11.02 -32.63 17.53
N TYR A 97 11.83 -32.43 16.48
CA TYR A 97 12.76 -33.46 15.97
C TYR A 97 13.88 -33.80 16.96
N LYS A 98 14.44 -32.80 17.67
CA LYS A 98 15.50 -33.00 18.67
C LYS A 98 15.01 -33.71 19.94
N ASN A 99 13.73 -33.56 20.28
CA ASN A 99 13.10 -34.21 21.43
C ASN A 99 12.63 -35.65 21.14
N GLY A 100 13.05 -36.26 20.03
CA GLY A 100 12.90 -37.69 19.77
C GLY A 100 11.63 -38.11 19.03
N PHE A 101 10.87 -37.17 18.44
CA PHE A 101 9.83 -37.54 17.46
C PHE A 101 10.49 -38.06 16.17
N LYS A 102 10.45 -39.38 15.96
CA LYS A 102 10.97 -40.02 14.74
C LYS A 102 10.08 -39.72 13.53
N LYS A 103 10.77 -39.40 12.43
CA LYS A 103 10.27 -39.19 11.08
C LYS A 103 9.47 -40.40 10.58
N GLU A 104 8.17 -40.24 10.38
CA GLU A 104 7.40 -40.96 9.36
C GLU A 104 6.44 -39.99 8.67
N CYS A 105 6.27 -40.21 7.37
CA CYS A 105 5.40 -39.52 6.44
C CYS A 105 5.96 -38.26 5.74
N GLU A 106 6.43 -38.49 4.53
CA GLU A 106 6.50 -37.52 3.44
C GLU A 106 5.17 -36.78 3.32
N LEU A 107 5.20 -35.44 3.37
CA LEU A 107 4.23 -34.46 2.82
C LEU A 107 2.69 -34.62 2.99
N ASP A 108 2.17 -35.70 3.54
CA ASP A 108 0.73 -36.00 3.62
C ASP A 108 0.14 -35.83 5.03
N HIS A 109 0.97 -35.59 6.05
CA HIS A 109 0.53 -35.37 7.42
C HIS A 109 1.23 -34.15 8.02
N MET A 110 0.92 -32.95 7.53
CA MET A 110 1.03 -31.77 8.39
C MET A 110 0.07 -32.02 9.56
N ASP A 111 0.60 -32.28 10.76
CA ASP A 111 -0.24 -32.55 11.93
C ASP A 111 -1.34 -31.49 12.04
N GLY A 112 -2.60 -31.92 12.23
CA GLY A 112 -3.78 -31.04 12.18
C GLY A 112 -3.69 -29.81 13.09
N PHE A 113 -2.80 -29.83 14.09
CA PHE A 113 -2.45 -28.67 14.90
C PHE A 113 -1.68 -27.59 14.13
N MET A 114 -0.65 -27.95 13.36
CA MET A 114 0.12 -27.02 12.53
C MET A 114 -0.69 -26.53 11.33
N LEU A 115 -1.49 -27.42 10.73
CA LEU A 115 -2.47 -27.06 9.69
C LEU A 115 -3.52 -26.07 10.24
N GLY A 116 -4.02 -26.31 11.47
CA GLY A 116 -4.95 -25.41 12.16
C GLY A 116 -4.33 -24.07 12.54
N GLN A 117 -3.06 -24.03 12.96
CA GLN A 117 -2.31 -22.79 13.21
C GLN A 117 -2.14 -21.98 11.91
N LEU A 118 -1.83 -22.66 10.79
CA LEU A 118 -1.66 -22.03 9.49
C LEU A 118 -2.99 -21.54 8.90
N GLU A 119 -4.07 -22.30 9.07
CA GLU A 119 -5.43 -21.90 8.69
C GLU A 119 -5.94 -20.74 9.53
N LEU A 120 -5.70 -20.74 10.84
CA LEU A 120 -6.01 -19.62 11.71
C LEU A 120 -5.23 -18.37 11.31
N ALA A 121 -3.93 -18.51 11.03
CA ALA A 121 -3.11 -17.40 10.54
C ALA A 121 -3.61 -16.84 9.19
N ARG A 122 -4.00 -17.72 8.26
CA ARG A 122 -4.61 -17.30 6.98
C ARG A 122 -5.95 -16.60 7.18
N GLU A 123 -6.78 -17.08 8.09
CA GLU A 123 -8.10 -16.49 8.36
C GLU A 123 -7.99 -15.13 9.06
N ILE A 124 -7.03 -14.97 9.98
CA ILE A 124 -6.72 -13.67 10.60
C ILE A 124 -6.25 -12.68 9.52
N LEU A 125 -5.34 -13.08 8.63
CA LEU A 125 -4.90 -12.24 7.52
C LEU A 125 -6.06 -11.83 6.60
N ARG A 126 -6.93 -12.77 6.24
CA ARG A 126 -8.12 -12.49 5.41
C ARG A 126 -9.08 -11.49 6.06
N ARG A 127 -9.21 -11.51 7.39
CA ARG A 127 -10.07 -10.59 8.13
C ARG A 127 -9.48 -9.19 8.19
N LEU A 128 -8.18 -9.08 8.41
CA LEU A 128 -7.47 -7.80 8.37
C LEU A 128 -7.61 -7.14 6.99
N GLU A 129 -7.49 -7.89 5.90
CA GLU A 129 -7.70 -7.37 4.53
C GLU A 129 -9.15 -6.88 4.26
N LYS A 130 -10.14 -7.50 4.90
CA LYS A 130 -11.56 -7.10 4.78
C LYS A 130 -11.93 -5.88 5.63
N GLU A 131 -11.24 -5.67 6.74
CA GLU A 131 -11.43 -4.46 7.55
C GLU A 131 -10.80 -3.23 6.88
N GLU A 132 -9.76 -3.40 6.06
CA GLU A 132 -9.15 -2.33 5.25
C GLU A 132 -9.99 -1.86 4.05
N THR A 133 -11.01 -2.63 3.63
CA THR A 133 -11.86 -2.30 2.47
C THR A 133 -13.20 -1.63 2.84
N LYS A 134 -13.38 -1.26 4.11
CA LYS A 134 -14.49 -0.42 4.62
C LYS A 134 -14.02 0.98 4.95
#